data_AF-A0A439P633-F1
#
_entry.id   AF-A0A439P633-F1
#
_cell.length_a   1.000
_cell.length_b   1.000
_cell.length_c   1.000
_cell.angle_alpha   90.00
_cell.angle_beta   90.00
_cell.angle_gamma   90.00
#
_symmetry.space_group_name_H-M   'P 1'
#
loop_
_entity.id
_entity.type
_entity.pdbx_description
1 polymer ?
#
loop_
_entity_poly.entity_id
_entity_poly.type
_entity_poly.pdbx_seq_one_letter_code
_entity_poly.pdbx_strand_id
1 'polypeptide(L)'
;MANVNLELLAGRRVLSQSGKSIGRLEEIIAEADGEDLVVTEFHVGIFAAFERLSASMLGTALLDFFALRRRQGLYRIPWDKLDISDPAHPRLLCDDQELAGFKATDPRPKAAR
;
A
#
# COMPACT_ATOMS: atom_id res chain seq x y z
N MET A 1 -24.71 2.76 -1.40
CA MET A 1 -23.42 2.16 -1.78
C MET A 1 -22.60 3.22 -2.49
N ALA A 2 -21.37 3.44 -2.05
CA ALA A 2 -20.42 4.30 -2.74
C ALA A 2 -19.44 3.41 -3.50
N ASN A 3 -19.15 3.75 -4.76
CA ASN A 3 -18.15 3.06 -5.57
C ASN A 3 -16.88 3.90 -5.60
N VAL A 4 -15.73 3.25 -5.43
CA VAL A 4 -14.42 3.88 -5.55
C VAL A 4 -13.63 3.14 -6.61
N ASN A 5 -13.17 3.90 -7.59
CA ASN A 5 -12.27 3.44 -8.64
C ASN A 5 -10.86 3.26 -8.06
N LEU A 6 -10.35 2.03 -8.05
CA LEU A 6 -9.06 1.69 -7.41
C LEU A 6 -7.89 2.44 -8.07
N GLU A 7 -7.96 2.73 -9.37
CA GLU A 7 -6.96 3.50 -10.09
C GLU A 7 -6.81 4.94 -9.58
N LEU A 8 -7.85 5.48 -8.92
CA LEU A 8 -7.79 6.81 -8.33
C LEU A 8 -7.06 6.81 -6.98
N LEU A 9 -6.93 5.66 -6.32
CA LEU A 9 -6.27 5.52 -5.02
C LEU A 9 -4.76 5.32 -5.15
N ALA A 10 -4.30 4.66 -6.20
CA ALA A 10 -2.89 4.38 -6.42
C ALA A 10 -2.04 5.67 -6.44
N GLY A 11 -0.97 5.68 -5.66
CA GLY A 11 -0.04 6.80 -5.53
C GLY A 11 -0.53 7.99 -4.69
N ARG A 12 -1.77 7.96 -4.20
CA ARG A 12 -2.33 9.02 -3.33
C ARG A 12 -1.60 9.06 -2.01
N ARG A 13 -1.41 10.28 -1.48
CA ARG A 13 -0.85 10.47 -0.14
C ARG A 13 -1.86 9.97 0.88
N VAL A 14 -1.39 9.17 1.83
CA VAL A 14 -2.18 8.73 2.97
C VAL A 14 -1.86 9.62 4.16
N LEU A 15 -2.89 10.20 4.75
CA LEU A 15 -2.75 11.14 5.87
C LEU A 15 -3.11 10.46 7.20
N SER A 16 -2.40 10.79 8.27
CA SER A 16 -2.80 10.46 9.64
C SER A 16 -4.06 11.22 10.04
N GLN A 17 -4.63 10.87 11.19
CA GLN A 17 -5.70 11.65 11.83
C GLN A 17 -5.30 13.12 12.05
N SER A 18 -4.02 13.38 12.38
CA SER A 18 -3.45 14.73 12.53
C SER A 18 -3.12 15.44 11.22
N GLY A 19 -3.38 14.82 10.06
CA GLY A 19 -3.14 15.39 8.74
C GLY A 19 -1.70 15.26 8.23
N LYS A 20 -0.83 14.56 8.97
CA LYS A 20 0.55 14.29 8.55
C LYS A 20 0.56 13.20 7.49
N SER A 21 1.32 13.39 6.41
CA SER A 21 1.53 12.33 5.41
C SER A 21 2.35 11.19 6.03
N ILE A 22 1.83 9.96 5.95
CA ILE A 22 2.54 8.75 6.41
C ILE A 22 3.18 7.97 5.25
N GLY A 23 2.79 8.28 4.02
CA GLY A 23 3.32 7.69 2.80
C GLY A 23 2.35 7.87 1.64
N ARG A 24 2.47 6.99 0.64
CA ARG A 24 1.59 6.89 -0.52
C ARG A 24 1.05 5.48 -0.63
N LEU A 25 -0.18 5.35 -1.08
CA LEU A 25 -0.80 4.05 -1.32
C LEU A 25 -0.14 3.39 -2.54
N GLU A 26 0.55 2.27 -2.33
CA GLU A 26 1.37 1.60 -3.34
C GLU A 26 0.70 0.31 -3.85
N GLU A 27 0.01 -0.42 -2.98
CA GLU A 27 -0.58 -1.73 -3.31
C GLU A 27 -1.92 -1.91 -2.59
N ILE A 28 -2.85 -2.59 -3.25
CA ILE A 28 -4.14 -3.00 -2.68
C ILE A 28 -4.17 -4.52 -2.75
N ILE A 29 -4.27 -5.16 -1.59
CA ILE A 29 -4.33 -6.61 -1.48
C ILE A 29 -5.79 -7.01 -1.41
N ALA A 30 -6.20 -7.90 -2.31
CA ALA A 30 -7.49 -8.53 -2.28
C ALA A 30 -7.34 -10.05 -2.27
N GLU A 31 -8.25 -10.73 -1.58
CA GLU A 31 -8.32 -12.18 -1.51
C GLU A 31 -9.66 -12.64 -2.10
N ALA A 32 -9.67 -13.84 -2.67
CA ALA A 32 -10.89 -14.40 -3.22
C ALA A 32 -11.83 -14.84 -2.09
N ASP A 33 -13.09 -14.41 -2.18
CA ASP A 33 -14.18 -14.84 -1.32
C ASP A 33 -15.36 -15.25 -2.22
N GLY A 34 -15.45 -16.56 -2.50
CA GLY A 34 -16.40 -17.08 -3.48
C GLY A 34 -16.12 -16.59 -4.90
N GLU A 35 -17.08 -15.86 -5.47
CA GLU A 35 -16.97 -15.24 -6.80
C GLU A 35 -16.41 -13.80 -6.73
N ASP A 36 -16.21 -13.27 -5.53
CA ASP A 36 -15.78 -11.89 -5.29
C ASP A 36 -14.30 -11.80 -4.92
N LEU A 37 -13.73 -10.62 -5.10
CA LEU A 37 -12.42 -10.23 -4.56
C LEU A 37 -12.63 -9.20 -3.46
N VAL A 38 -12.26 -9.53 -2.23
CA VAL A 38 -12.43 -8.68 -1.05
C VAL A 38 -11.08 -8.07 -0.67
N VAL A 39 -11.04 -6.74 -0.59
CA VAL A 39 -9.83 -6.01 -0.16
C VAL A 39 -9.58 -6.31 1.32
N THR A 40 -8.38 -6.80 1.64
CA THR A 40 -7.98 -7.14 3.01
C THR A 40 -6.98 -6.15 3.60
N GLU A 41 -6.14 -5.55 2.76
CA GLU A 41 -4.99 -4.75 3.22
C GLU A 41 -4.57 -3.71 2.16
N PHE A 42 -4.14 -2.54 2.64
CA PHE A 42 -3.51 -1.50 1.84
C PHE A 42 -2.03 -1.36 2.22
N HIS A 43 -1.16 -1.28 1.22
CA HIS A 43 0.26 -1.02 1.47
C HIS A 43 0.57 0.45 1.24
N VAL A 44 1.18 1.06 2.24
CA VAL A 44 1.54 2.48 2.23
C VAL A 44 3.03 2.63 2.42
N GLY A 45 3.70 3.20 1.42
CA GLY A 45 5.15 3.33 1.38
C GLY A 45 5.62 4.72 0.97
N ILE A 46 6.93 4.89 0.84
CA ILE A 46 7.57 6.18 0.56
C ILE A 46 7.78 6.40 -0.95
N PHE A 47 7.42 5.43 -1.81
CA PHE A 47 7.91 5.29 -3.19
C PHE A 47 6.82 4.90 -4.21
N ALA A 48 5.72 5.67 -4.31
CA ALA A 48 4.68 5.39 -5.31
C ALA A 48 4.92 6.00 -6.71
N ALA A 49 6.16 6.04 -7.23
CA ALA A 49 6.38 6.53 -8.60
C ALA A 49 7.52 5.79 -9.31
N PHE A 50 7.20 4.68 -9.98
CA PHE A 50 8.09 4.07 -10.97
C PHE A 50 7.34 3.52 -12.19
N GLU A 51 6.21 4.13 -12.55
CA GLU A 51 5.75 4.06 -13.93
C GLU A 51 6.89 4.56 -14.83
N ARG A 52 7.56 3.65 -15.58
CA ARG A 52 8.55 3.89 -16.68
C ARG A 52 10.04 3.62 -16.39
N LEU A 53 10.43 2.42 -15.94
CA LEU A 53 11.78 1.92 -16.28
C LEU A 53 11.70 0.59 -17.00
N SER A 54 12.30 0.57 -18.20
CA SER A 54 12.26 -0.51 -19.18
C SER A 54 12.77 -1.83 -18.59
N ALA A 55 12.34 -2.94 -19.19
CA ALA A 55 12.86 -4.30 -18.97
C ALA A 55 14.33 -4.45 -19.45
N SER A 56 15.18 -3.48 -19.12
CA SER A 56 16.62 -3.55 -19.23
C SER A 56 17.19 -4.21 -17.97
N MET A 57 18.36 -4.84 -18.10
CA MET A 57 19.06 -5.51 -17.01
C MET A 57 19.33 -4.58 -15.79
N LEU A 58 19.39 -3.26 -16.02
CA LEU A 58 19.47 -2.22 -14.99
C LEU A 58 18.13 -1.97 -14.29
N GLY A 59 17.02 -2.03 -15.02
CA GLY A 59 15.66 -1.90 -14.46
C GLY A 59 15.34 -3.04 -13.49
N THR A 60 15.68 -4.28 -13.84
CA THR A 60 15.49 -5.45 -12.96
C THR A 60 16.37 -5.39 -11.71
N ALA A 61 17.63 -4.96 -11.82
CA ALA A 61 18.53 -4.82 -10.67
C ALA A 61 18.06 -3.74 -9.68
N LEU A 62 17.49 -2.64 -10.18
CA LEU A 62 16.86 -1.62 -9.35
C LEU A 62 15.60 -2.17 -8.67
N LEU A 63 14.72 -2.87 -9.41
CA LEU A 63 13.53 -3.51 -8.84
C LEU A 63 13.89 -4.48 -7.70
N ASP A 64 14.95 -5.28 -7.85
CA ASP A 64 15.43 -6.20 -6.82
C ASP A 64 16.01 -5.45 -5.61
N PHE A 65 16.85 -4.42 -5.83
CA PHE A 65 17.37 -3.57 -4.75
C PHE A 65 16.25 -2.86 -3.97
N PHE A 66 15.18 -2.44 -4.64
CA PHE A 66 14.01 -1.83 -4.00
C PHE A 66 13.07 -2.85 -3.36
N ALA A 67 12.98 -4.08 -3.86
CA ALA A 67 12.32 -5.18 -3.15
C ALA A 67 13.04 -5.49 -1.81
N LEU A 68 14.37 -5.35 -1.77
CA LEU A 68 15.13 -5.37 -0.51
C LEU A 68 14.87 -4.12 0.37
N ARG A 69 14.64 -2.95 -0.24
CA ARG A 69 14.39 -1.68 0.49
C ARG A 69 12.93 -1.50 0.95
N ARG A 70 11.96 -2.21 0.36
CA ARG A 70 10.56 -2.33 0.82
C ARG A 70 10.45 -2.81 2.29
N ARG A 71 11.56 -3.30 2.85
CA ARG A 71 11.69 -3.78 4.23
C ARG A 71 11.72 -2.68 5.30
N GLN A 72 11.95 -1.42 4.93
CA GLN A 72 12.01 -0.31 5.90
C GLN A 72 11.07 0.83 5.51
N GLY A 73 9.97 0.99 6.26
CA GLY A 73 9.04 2.11 6.11
C GLY A 73 7.78 1.84 5.29
N LEU A 74 7.49 0.57 4.99
CA LEU A 74 6.19 0.15 4.46
C LEU A 74 5.22 -0.14 5.61
N TYR A 75 4.01 0.40 5.53
CA TYR A 75 2.90 0.03 6.39
C TYR A 75 1.95 -0.90 5.65
N ARG A 76 1.48 -1.92 6.36
CA ARG A 76 0.46 -2.87 5.94
C ARG A 76 -0.80 -2.58 6.73
N ILE A 77 -1.64 -1.71 6.18
CA ILE A 77 -2.81 -1.16 6.85
C ILE A 77 -4.01 -2.08 6.58
N PRO A 78 -4.68 -2.62 7.61
CA PRO A 78 -5.93 -3.36 7.44
C PRO A 78 -6.98 -2.52 6.72
N TRP A 79 -7.83 -3.15 5.91
CA TRP A 79 -8.80 -2.43 5.06
C TRP A 79 -9.69 -1.46 5.87
N ASP A 80 -10.07 -1.86 7.08
CA ASP A 80 -10.96 -1.13 7.99
C ASP A 80 -10.27 0.05 8.72
N LYS A 81 -8.96 0.21 8.52
CA LYS A 81 -8.15 1.27 9.16
C LYS A 81 -7.80 2.41 8.21
N LEU A 82 -8.26 2.37 6.97
CA LEU A 82 -8.09 3.42 5.98
C LEU A 82 -9.44 3.89 5.43
N ASP A 83 -9.78 5.14 5.68
CA ASP A 83 -10.91 5.80 5.02
C ASP A 83 -10.51 6.22 3.60
N ILE A 84 -11.22 5.65 2.62
CA ILE A 84 -11.06 5.89 1.18
C ILE A 84 -12.29 6.57 0.57
N SER A 85 -13.22 7.06 1.40
CA SER A 85 -14.47 7.70 0.94
C SER A 85 -14.22 8.96 0.10
N ASP A 86 -13.11 9.66 0.37
CA ASP A 86 -12.52 10.66 -0.52
C ASP A 86 -11.26 10.08 -1.19
N PRO A 87 -11.34 9.59 -2.45
CA PRO A 87 -10.21 8.99 -3.14
C PRO A 87 -9.02 9.94 -3.34
N ALA A 88 -9.22 11.26 -3.29
CA ALA A 88 -8.14 12.22 -3.43
C ALA A 88 -7.31 12.35 -2.13
N HIS A 89 -7.92 12.03 -0.98
CA HIS A 89 -7.32 12.20 0.35
C HIS A 89 -7.59 11.00 1.26
N PRO A 90 -7.01 9.81 1.00
CA PRO A 90 -7.14 8.68 1.92
C PRO A 90 -6.59 9.02 3.32
N ARG A 91 -7.31 8.63 4.37
CA ARG A 91 -6.96 8.96 5.77
C ARG A 91 -6.97 7.76 6.68
N LEU A 92 -5.99 7.68 7.57
CA LEU A 92 -5.97 6.68 8.63
C LEU A 92 -7.08 6.93 9.65
N LEU A 93 -7.68 5.82 10.08
CA LEU A 93 -8.65 5.79 11.17
C LEU A 93 -8.01 5.40 12.51
N CYS A 94 -6.75 4.96 12.50
CA CYS A 94 -5.98 4.60 13.69
C CYS A 94 -5.04 5.73 14.16
N ASP A 95 -4.56 5.62 15.40
CA ASP A 95 -3.53 6.51 15.94
C ASP A 95 -2.11 6.06 15.57
N ASP A 96 -1.11 6.86 15.96
CA ASP A 96 0.30 6.61 15.65
C ASP A 96 0.86 5.37 16.39
N GLN A 97 0.30 5.00 17.55
CA GLN A 97 0.72 3.82 18.31
C GLN A 97 0.25 2.54 17.62
N GLU A 98 -1.01 2.50 17.21
CA GLU A 98 -1.59 1.39 16.44
C GLU A 98 -0.90 1.27 15.07
N LEU A 99 -0.64 2.41 14.41
CA LEU A 99 0.08 2.46 13.14
C LEU A 99 1.48 1.82 13.22
N ALA A 100 2.19 1.99 14.34
CA ALA A 100 3.52 1.39 14.51
C ALA A 100 3.46 -0.16 14.44
N GLY A 101 2.34 -0.77 14.85
CA GLY A 101 2.09 -2.20 14.74
C GLY A 101 1.89 -2.69 13.30
N PHE A 102 1.56 -1.80 12.37
CA PHE A 102 1.38 -2.11 10.95
C PHE A 102 2.66 -1.98 10.13
N LYS A 103 3.76 -1.59 10.74
CA LYS A 103 5.05 -1.51 10.04
C LYS A 103 5.50 -2.91 9.62
N ALA A 104 5.75 -3.10 8.33
CA ALA A 104 6.18 -4.39 7.80
C ALA A 104 7.51 -4.82 8.45
N THR A 105 7.52 -5.98 9.11
CA THR A 105 8.70 -6.51 9.83
C THR A 105 9.31 -7.78 9.22
N ASP A 106 8.72 -8.41 8.19
CA ASP A 106 9.32 -9.57 7.50
C ASP A 106 8.63 -9.83 6.13
N PRO A 107 9.27 -10.43 5.10
CA PRO A 107 8.60 -10.77 3.85
C PRO A 107 7.69 -12.00 4.03
N ARG A 108 6.45 -11.93 3.52
CA ARG A 108 5.67 -13.15 3.26
C ARG A 108 6.45 -14.05 2.29
N PRO A 109 6.55 -15.38 2.52
CA PRO A 109 7.04 -16.28 1.48
C PRO A 109 6.10 -16.17 0.27
N LYS A 110 6.68 -16.08 -0.94
CA LYS A 110 5.90 -16.13 -2.18
C LYS A 110 5.11 -17.44 -2.16
N ALA A 111 3.79 -17.36 -2.31
CA ALA A 111 2.98 -18.53 -2.59
C ALA A 111 3.58 -19.24 -3.81
N ALA A 112 3.99 -20.48 -3.64
CA ALA A 112 4.47 -21.32 -4.74
C ALA A 112 3.31 -21.46 -5.73
N ARG A 113 3.56 -21.02 -6.96
CA ARG A 113 2.68 -21.28 -8.11
C ARG A 113 2.74 -22.74 -8.49
#